data_AF-A0A9P0HHR0-F1
#
_entry.id   AF-A0A9P0HHR0-F1
#
_cell.length_a   1.000
_cell.length_b   1.000
_cell.length_c   1.000
_cell.angle_alpha   90.00
_cell.angle_beta   90.00
_cell.angle_gamma   90.00
#
_symmetry.space_group_name_H-M   'P 1'
#
loop_
_entity.id
_entity.type
_entity.pdbx_description
1 polymer ?
#
loop_
_entity_poly.entity_id
_entity_poly.type
_entity_poly.pdbx_seq_one_letter_code
_entity_poly.pdbx_strand_id
1 'polypeptide(L)'
;MEIRCLLFTIFFSVFFSKSSGVIGLKSPVEEVSDAKDLKKILRTKNNVLVSFISSEKEATNILKIIRETADSIKGQGTMLVVECSGEGKKLCKKLKVSPEPYVLRHYMNGEFHKLYDRKETVASMISFMRNPTGDIPWEEDEETVDVVHLPDPASLQRLLKKETRPILIMFYAPWCGFCKTLKPEYSAAASELKGTHILAAIDVYRPENVGIRVKYNISGFPTLLYFHNNEVKYTYEGKNNKDDIIKFMRDPSSFNAESKEEEWSDGENDVVHLSSSNFDELIKNEESALIMFYAPWCGYCKRMKPEFEKAATRMKTEKVKGILAAVDATKDRDLAKQFEVKGYPTLKYFQFGELKYDVSPLREADDFYEFMKDPSPPPPPPPPEPSWEEVPSEVVHLSVENFKPFLKKKKHALVMFHAPWCGHCKMAKPEFQDAAEQVKDDPKMAFAAVDCTKHSSLCQTVGVTGYPTIKYYSYYNRESNIDYSGERKRSGFVAFLKKMSLASKGNQNVKEEL
;
A
#
# COMPACT_ATOMS: atom_id res chain seq x y z
N MET A 1 39.38 -54.24 -66.90
CA MET A 1 39.53 -54.22 -65.43
C MET A 1 38.71 -53.05 -64.94
N GLU A 2 37.42 -53.24 -64.63
CA GLU A 2 36.92 -53.65 -63.29
C GLU A 2 37.57 -52.79 -62.20
N ILE A 3 36.82 -51.97 -61.46
CA ILE A 3 36.05 -52.41 -60.30
C ILE A 3 34.83 -51.49 -60.06
N ARG A 4 33.68 -52.14 -59.78
CA ARG A 4 32.44 -51.56 -59.24
C ARG A 4 32.57 -51.27 -57.74
N CYS A 5 31.90 -50.23 -57.23
CA CYS A 5 31.25 -50.32 -55.92
C CYS A 5 30.02 -49.40 -55.85
N LEU A 6 28.88 -49.96 -55.44
CA LEU A 6 27.55 -49.36 -55.36
C LEU A 6 27.46 -48.27 -54.29
N LEU A 7 26.60 -47.26 -54.50
CA LEU A 7 25.89 -46.58 -53.40
C LEU A 7 24.47 -46.17 -53.86
N PHE A 8 23.52 -46.47 -52.98
CA PHE A 8 22.07 -46.41 -53.10
C PHE A 8 21.52 -44.97 -53.27
N THR A 9 20.53 -44.81 -54.14
CA THR A 9 19.66 -43.62 -54.28
C THR A 9 18.60 -43.54 -53.17
N ILE A 10 18.50 -42.39 -52.49
CA ILE A 10 17.32 -41.98 -51.71
C ILE A 10 16.77 -40.69 -52.35
N PHE A 11 15.52 -40.74 -52.81
CA PHE A 11 14.77 -39.61 -53.36
C PHE A 11 14.26 -38.73 -52.21
N PHE A 12 14.58 -37.43 -52.23
CA PHE A 12 13.86 -36.40 -51.46
C PHE A 12 13.35 -35.34 -52.45
N SER A 13 12.04 -35.29 -52.64
CA SER A 13 11.35 -34.28 -53.44
C SER A 13 11.30 -32.95 -52.67
N VAL A 14 12.03 -31.95 -53.13
CA VAL A 14 11.96 -30.56 -52.65
C VAL A 14 10.83 -29.85 -53.40
N PHE A 15 9.77 -29.47 -52.68
CA PHE A 15 8.79 -28.50 -53.16
C PHE A 15 9.29 -27.08 -52.87
N PHE A 16 9.49 -26.30 -53.93
CA PHE A 16 9.74 -24.87 -53.88
C PHE A 16 8.46 -24.12 -53.46
N SER A 17 8.55 -23.25 -52.45
CA SER A 17 7.61 -22.14 -52.28
C SER A 17 8.38 -20.83 -52.07
N LYS A 18 8.02 -19.83 -52.87
CA LYS A 18 8.68 -18.53 -53.05
C LYS A 18 8.78 -17.76 -51.73
N SER A 19 10.00 -17.36 -51.37
CA SER A 19 10.23 -16.28 -50.40
C SER A 19 9.96 -14.92 -51.07
N SER A 20 9.25 -14.07 -50.35
CA SER A 20 9.32 -12.62 -50.54
C SER A 20 9.74 -12.06 -49.20
N GLY A 21 10.99 -11.57 -49.15
CA GLY A 21 11.61 -11.07 -47.94
C GLY A 21 11.04 -9.71 -47.56
N VAL A 22 10.46 -9.65 -46.37
CA VAL A 22 10.49 -8.48 -45.50
C VAL A 22 10.99 -8.99 -44.15
N ILE A 23 12.10 -8.46 -43.66
CA ILE A 23 12.66 -8.81 -42.35
C ILE A 23 11.69 -8.25 -41.31
N GLY A 24 10.70 -9.05 -40.91
CA GLY A 24 9.72 -8.68 -39.90
C GLY A 24 10.35 -8.73 -38.51
N LEU A 25 10.48 -7.58 -37.85
CA LEU A 25 10.59 -7.55 -36.40
C LEU A 25 9.38 -8.31 -35.82
N LYS A 26 9.62 -9.34 -35.00
CA LYS A 26 8.55 -9.99 -34.24
C LYS A 26 7.87 -8.94 -33.37
N SER A 27 6.57 -8.71 -33.60
CA SER A 27 5.75 -7.81 -32.79
C SER A 27 5.84 -8.22 -31.31
N PRO A 28 6.05 -7.27 -30.37
CA PRO A 28 6.07 -7.56 -28.92
C PRO A 28 4.68 -7.92 -28.37
N VAL A 29 3.63 -7.70 -29.17
CA VAL A 29 2.24 -8.00 -28.83
C VAL A 29 1.85 -9.32 -29.49
N GLU A 30 1.36 -10.26 -28.70
CA GLU A 30 0.87 -11.55 -29.18
C GLU A 30 -0.62 -11.42 -29.55
N GLU A 31 -0.95 -11.80 -30.77
CA GLU A 31 -2.32 -11.87 -31.28
C GLU A 31 -2.92 -13.24 -30.95
N VAL A 32 -4.12 -13.26 -30.38
CA VAL A 32 -4.75 -14.48 -29.88
C VAL A 32 -6.17 -14.58 -30.42
N SER A 33 -6.47 -15.67 -31.14
CA SER A 33 -7.81 -15.95 -31.67
C SER A 33 -8.51 -17.14 -30.97
N ASP A 34 -7.75 -18.03 -30.30
CA ASP A 34 -8.30 -19.23 -29.65
C ASP A 34 -8.35 -19.14 -28.11
N ALA A 35 -9.40 -19.76 -27.53
CA ALA A 35 -9.64 -19.75 -26.10
C ALA A 35 -8.62 -20.56 -25.27
N LYS A 36 -8.04 -21.62 -25.83
CA LYS A 36 -7.00 -22.44 -25.18
C LYS A 36 -5.71 -21.65 -25.06
N ASP A 37 -5.35 -20.91 -26.11
CA ASP A 37 -4.14 -20.10 -26.14
C ASP A 37 -4.24 -18.92 -25.16
N LEU A 38 -5.36 -18.20 -25.15
CA LEU A 38 -5.61 -17.17 -24.15
C LEU A 38 -5.52 -17.75 -22.73
N LYS A 39 -6.16 -18.90 -22.48
CA LYS A 39 -6.12 -19.56 -21.16
C LYS A 39 -4.70 -20.00 -20.77
N LYS A 40 -3.89 -20.46 -21.73
CA LYS A 40 -2.49 -20.82 -21.51
C LYS A 40 -1.66 -19.61 -21.13
N ILE A 41 -1.85 -18.48 -21.81
CA ILE A 41 -1.15 -17.22 -21.49
C ILE A 41 -1.56 -16.73 -20.10
N LEU A 42 -2.87 -16.66 -19.82
CA LEU A 42 -3.38 -16.24 -18.50
C LEU A 42 -2.92 -17.15 -17.36
N ARG A 43 -2.68 -18.45 -17.61
CA ARG A 43 -2.13 -19.38 -16.62
C ARG A 43 -0.63 -19.18 -16.36
N THR A 44 0.11 -18.65 -17.33
CA THR A 44 1.58 -18.51 -17.26
C THR A 44 2.04 -17.09 -16.98
N LYS A 45 1.16 -16.10 -17.16
CA LYS A 45 1.42 -14.68 -16.98
C LYS A 45 0.47 -14.11 -15.93
N ASN A 46 1.03 -13.47 -14.91
CA ASN A 46 0.27 -12.95 -13.77
C ASN A 46 -0.30 -11.54 -13.97
N ASN A 47 0.14 -10.83 -15.01
CA ASN A 47 -0.20 -9.43 -15.27
C ASN A 47 -0.37 -9.25 -16.77
N VAL A 48 -1.63 -9.27 -17.24
CA VAL A 48 -1.96 -9.31 -18.65
C VAL A 48 -3.04 -8.28 -18.97
N LEU A 49 -2.75 -7.37 -19.89
CA LEU A 49 -3.75 -6.45 -20.44
C LEU A 49 -4.13 -6.90 -21.85
N VAL A 50 -5.41 -7.21 -22.04
CA VAL A 50 -5.95 -7.74 -23.29
C VAL A 50 -6.81 -6.67 -23.96
N SER A 51 -6.47 -6.34 -25.20
CA SER A 51 -7.26 -5.47 -26.06
C SER A 51 -8.13 -6.29 -26.99
N PHE A 52 -9.43 -6.30 -26.70
CA PHE A 52 -10.44 -6.87 -27.58
C PHE A 52 -10.85 -5.80 -28.59
N ILE A 53 -10.67 -6.04 -29.88
CA ILE A 53 -10.95 -5.05 -30.94
C ILE A 53 -12.04 -5.56 -31.88
N SER A 54 -12.84 -4.66 -32.46
CA SER A 54 -13.79 -5.00 -33.53
C SER A 54 -13.06 -5.32 -34.82
N SER A 55 -12.10 -4.47 -35.21
CA SER A 55 -11.19 -4.66 -36.33
C SER A 55 -9.91 -3.83 -36.15
N GLU A 56 -8.81 -4.21 -36.81
CA GLU A 56 -7.58 -3.41 -36.77
C GLU A 56 -7.75 -1.99 -37.34
N LYS A 57 -8.63 -1.84 -38.34
CA LYS A 57 -8.89 -0.56 -39.01
C LYS A 57 -9.58 0.44 -38.08
N GLU A 58 -10.52 -0.02 -37.27
CA GLU A 58 -11.26 0.84 -36.33
C GLU A 58 -10.46 1.10 -35.04
N ALA A 59 -9.58 0.17 -34.65
CA ALA A 59 -8.78 0.25 -33.42
C ALA A 59 -7.31 0.70 -33.65
N THR A 60 -7.00 1.34 -34.77
CA THR A 60 -5.60 1.64 -35.17
C THR A 60 -4.84 2.45 -34.11
N ASN A 61 -5.48 3.46 -33.51
CA ASN A 61 -4.85 4.31 -32.49
C ASN A 61 -4.48 3.53 -31.23
N ILE A 62 -5.42 2.75 -30.68
CA ILE A 62 -5.18 1.99 -29.46
C ILE A 62 -4.16 0.87 -29.69
N LEU A 63 -4.17 0.24 -30.87
CA LEU A 63 -3.19 -0.77 -31.24
C LEU A 63 -1.77 -0.21 -31.29
N LYS A 64 -1.59 1.03 -31.77
CA LYS A 64 -0.30 1.71 -31.72
C LYS A 64 0.18 1.90 -30.28
N ILE A 65 -0.69 2.41 -29.41
CA ILE A 65 -0.39 2.63 -27.98
C ILE A 65 -0.02 1.31 -27.29
N ILE A 66 -0.78 0.24 -27.56
CA ILE A 66 -0.54 -1.09 -26.98
C ILE A 66 0.80 -1.65 -27.41
N ARG A 67 1.15 -1.53 -28.70
CA ARG A 67 2.42 -2.00 -29.25
C ARG A 67 3.61 -1.26 -28.63
N GLU A 68 3.54 0.07 -28.56
CA GLU A 68 4.57 0.91 -27.91
C GLU A 68 4.70 0.63 -26.40
N THR A 69 3.57 0.39 -25.72
CA THR A 69 3.54 0.00 -24.31
C THR A 69 4.20 -1.35 -24.10
N ALA A 70 3.84 -2.36 -24.92
CA ALA A 70 4.38 -3.71 -24.85
C ALA A 70 5.90 -3.74 -24.98
N ASP A 71 6.46 -2.90 -25.86
CA ASP A 71 7.90 -2.74 -26.01
C ASP A 71 8.57 -2.19 -24.74
N SER A 72 7.89 -1.30 -24.03
CA SER A 72 8.40 -0.60 -22.85
C SER A 72 8.30 -1.41 -21.55
N ILE A 73 7.40 -2.41 -21.49
CA ILE A 73 7.14 -3.21 -20.27
C ILE A 73 7.68 -4.64 -20.34
N LYS A 74 8.61 -4.94 -21.26
CA LYS A 74 9.19 -6.29 -21.43
C LYS A 74 9.67 -6.85 -20.08
N GLY A 75 9.06 -7.97 -19.66
CA GLY A 75 9.38 -8.64 -18.40
C GLY A 75 8.57 -8.17 -17.17
N GLN A 76 7.81 -7.08 -17.28
CA GLN A 76 6.97 -6.54 -16.19
C GLN A 76 5.48 -6.88 -16.36
N GLY A 77 5.02 -7.06 -17.60
CA GLY A 77 3.65 -7.41 -17.94
C GLY A 77 3.54 -7.98 -19.35
N THR A 78 2.35 -8.42 -19.73
CA THR A 78 2.05 -8.93 -21.08
C THR A 78 0.88 -8.16 -21.69
N MET A 79 1.04 -7.70 -22.93
CA MET A 79 -0.02 -7.06 -23.70
C MET A 79 -0.49 -8.03 -24.79
N LEU A 80 -1.80 -8.24 -24.92
CA LEU A 80 -2.38 -9.11 -25.94
C LEU A 80 -3.42 -8.36 -26.78
N VAL A 81 -3.59 -8.80 -28.02
CA VAL A 81 -4.68 -8.34 -28.89
C VAL A 81 -5.55 -9.53 -29.28
N VAL A 82 -6.86 -9.34 -29.19
CA VAL A 82 -7.88 -10.30 -29.64
C VAL A 82 -8.81 -9.57 -30.60
N GLU A 83 -8.79 -9.95 -31.87
CA GLU A 83 -9.77 -9.45 -32.83
C GLU A 83 -11.09 -10.24 -32.68
N CYS A 84 -12.17 -9.55 -32.36
CA CYS A 84 -13.50 -10.14 -32.15
C CYS A 84 -14.30 -10.35 -33.45
N SER A 85 -13.67 -10.14 -34.60
CA SER A 85 -14.12 -10.54 -35.92
C SER A 85 -13.50 -11.90 -36.30
N GLY A 86 -13.96 -12.50 -37.41
CA GLY A 86 -13.35 -13.73 -37.95
C GLY A 86 -13.17 -14.88 -36.93
N GLU A 87 -11.93 -15.33 -36.78
CA GLU A 87 -11.55 -16.48 -35.95
C GLU A 87 -11.76 -16.24 -34.44
N GLY A 88 -11.52 -15.01 -33.96
CA GLY A 88 -11.67 -14.65 -32.54
C GLY A 88 -13.13 -14.42 -32.10
N LYS A 89 -14.09 -14.41 -33.04
CA LYS A 89 -15.52 -14.20 -32.76
C LYS A 89 -16.07 -15.17 -31.70
N LYS A 90 -15.70 -16.45 -31.76
CA LYS A 90 -16.13 -17.47 -30.78
C LYS A 90 -15.55 -17.20 -29.40
N LEU A 91 -14.29 -16.77 -29.33
CA LEU A 91 -13.61 -16.40 -28.09
C LEU A 91 -14.30 -15.21 -27.42
N CYS A 92 -14.53 -14.12 -28.14
CA CYS A 92 -15.18 -12.93 -27.60
C CYS A 92 -16.61 -13.19 -27.13
N LYS A 93 -17.39 -14.00 -27.88
CA LYS A 93 -18.73 -14.43 -27.46
C LYS A 93 -18.69 -15.20 -26.13
N LYS A 94 -17.73 -16.11 -25.98
CA LYS A 94 -17.55 -16.90 -24.74
C LYS A 94 -17.17 -16.02 -23.54
N LEU A 95 -16.37 -14.98 -23.77
CA LEU A 95 -15.94 -14.03 -22.74
C LEU A 95 -16.96 -12.90 -22.48
N LYS A 96 -18.10 -12.91 -23.19
CA LYS A 96 -19.12 -11.85 -23.17
C LYS A 96 -18.47 -10.47 -23.40
N VAL A 97 -17.66 -10.38 -24.46
CA VAL A 97 -17.02 -9.13 -24.92
C VAL A 97 -17.63 -8.74 -26.26
N SER A 98 -18.07 -7.50 -26.39
CA SER A 98 -18.55 -6.90 -27.63
C SER A 98 -17.86 -5.55 -27.80
N PRO A 99 -16.74 -5.48 -28.53
CA PRO A 99 -15.98 -4.24 -28.68
C PRO A 99 -16.63 -3.27 -29.66
N GLU A 100 -16.62 -1.97 -29.33
CA GLU A 100 -17.05 -0.87 -30.20
C GLU A 100 -16.23 0.41 -29.88
N PRO A 101 -15.11 0.70 -30.57
CA PRO A 101 -14.36 -0.19 -31.45
C PRO A 101 -13.44 -1.15 -30.67
N TYR A 102 -13.25 -1.00 -29.36
CA TYR A 102 -12.44 -1.91 -28.54
C TYR A 102 -12.88 -1.94 -27.07
N VAL A 103 -12.42 -2.95 -26.34
CA VAL A 103 -12.54 -3.08 -24.87
C VAL A 103 -11.20 -3.56 -24.33
N LEU A 104 -10.67 -2.85 -23.33
CA LEU A 104 -9.45 -3.21 -22.63
C LEU A 104 -9.79 -3.92 -21.31
N ARG A 105 -9.37 -5.18 -21.16
CA ARG A 105 -9.53 -5.96 -19.93
C ARG A 105 -8.18 -6.32 -19.34
N HIS A 106 -8.00 -5.99 -18.08
CA HIS A 106 -6.86 -6.46 -17.31
C HIS A 106 -7.18 -7.78 -16.62
N TYR A 107 -6.24 -8.70 -16.68
CA TYR A 107 -6.26 -9.99 -16.02
C TYR A 107 -5.07 -10.07 -15.07
N MET A 108 -5.35 -10.49 -13.83
CA MET A 108 -4.35 -10.67 -12.79
C MET A 108 -4.40 -12.11 -12.29
N ASN A 109 -3.24 -12.76 -12.18
CA ASN A 109 -3.12 -14.13 -11.67
C ASN A 109 -4.06 -15.13 -12.37
N GLY A 110 -4.29 -14.94 -13.67
CA GLY A 110 -5.13 -15.79 -14.50
C GLY A 110 -6.63 -15.51 -14.47
N GLU A 111 -7.08 -14.54 -13.66
CA GLU A 111 -8.48 -14.16 -13.53
C GLU A 111 -8.73 -12.73 -14.03
N PHE A 112 -9.98 -12.44 -14.39
CA PHE A 112 -10.36 -11.07 -14.75
C PHE A 112 -10.24 -10.19 -13.52
N HIS A 113 -9.47 -9.11 -13.62
CA HIS A 113 -9.28 -8.16 -12.54
C HIS A 113 -10.25 -6.99 -12.68
N LYS A 114 -10.11 -6.21 -13.76
CA LYS A 114 -10.96 -5.05 -14.05
C LYS A 114 -10.84 -4.62 -15.51
N LEU A 115 -11.76 -3.75 -15.92
CA LEU A 115 -11.60 -2.95 -17.14
C LEU A 115 -10.47 -1.93 -16.93
N TYR A 116 -9.75 -1.60 -18.00
CA TYR A 116 -8.81 -0.48 -17.95
C TYR A 116 -9.60 0.82 -17.74
N ASP A 117 -9.18 1.59 -16.74
CA ASP A 117 -9.92 2.72 -16.16
C ASP A 117 -9.07 3.99 -16.11
N ARG A 118 -8.10 4.11 -17.02
CA ARG A 118 -7.09 5.18 -17.04
C ARG A 118 -6.99 5.83 -18.43
N LYS A 119 -6.25 6.93 -18.55
CA LYS A 119 -6.06 7.61 -19.84
C LYS A 119 -5.33 6.71 -20.84
N GLU A 120 -5.83 6.61 -22.06
CA GLU A 120 -5.27 5.75 -23.09
C GLU A 120 -3.99 6.32 -23.72
N THR A 121 -2.92 6.32 -22.94
CA THR A 121 -1.60 6.78 -23.36
C THR A 121 -0.55 5.74 -22.98
N VAL A 122 0.58 5.73 -23.70
CA VAL A 122 1.68 4.80 -23.41
C VAL A 122 2.16 4.94 -21.96
N ALA A 123 2.32 6.17 -21.47
CA ALA A 123 2.77 6.43 -20.10
C ALA A 123 1.79 5.91 -19.05
N SER A 124 0.49 6.15 -19.24
CA SER A 124 -0.54 5.66 -18.32
C SER A 124 -0.65 4.14 -18.33
N MET A 125 -0.60 3.50 -19.50
CA MET A 125 -0.61 2.05 -19.60
C MET A 125 0.64 1.42 -18.97
N ILE A 126 1.83 2.00 -19.14
CA ILE A 126 3.04 1.54 -18.45
C ILE A 126 2.85 1.64 -16.93
N SER A 127 2.36 2.78 -16.43
CA SER A 127 2.10 3.01 -15.01
C SER A 127 1.08 2.01 -14.44
N PHE A 128 0.00 1.78 -15.18
CA PHE A 128 -1.02 0.79 -14.86
C PHE A 128 -0.44 -0.61 -14.77
N MET A 129 0.34 -1.03 -15.77
CA MET A 129 0.95 -2.36 -15.78
C MET A 129 1.98 -2.54 -14.66
N ARG A 130 2.60 -1.47 -14.14
CA ARG A 130 3.48 -1.55 -12.97
C ARG A 130 2.70 -1.68 -11.65
N ASN A 131 1.57 -0.99 -11.52
CA ASN A 131 0.73 -1.02 -10.32
C ASN A 131 -0.77 -1.01 -10.68
N PRO A 132 -1.32 -2.15 -11.11
CA PRO A 132 -2.70 -2.25 -11.59
C PRO A 132 -3.76 -2.14 -10.49
N THR A 133 -3.36 -2.29 -9.22
CA THR A 133 -4.20 -2.08 -8.02
C THR A 133 -4.08 -0.67 -7.44
N GLY A 134 -3.20 0.17 -8.01
CA GLY A 134 -3.03 1.55 -7.56
C GLY A 134 -4.19 2.44 -8.02
N ASP A 135 -4.45 3.49 -7.25
CA ASP A 135 -5.40 4.54 -7.60
C ASP A 135 -5.06 5.17 -8.96
N ILE A 136 -6.05 5.81 -9.58
CA ILE A 136 -5.84 6.62 -10.79
C ILE A 136 -4.81 7.71 -10.46
N PRO A 137 -3.75 7.88 -11.25
CA PRO A 137 -2.80 8.96 -11.06
C PRO A 137 -3.51 10.32 -11.07
N TRP A 138 -3.08 11.24 -10.23
CA TRP A 138 -3.81 12.50 -10.03
C TRP A 138 -3.85 13.38 -11.29
N GLU A 139 -2.82 13.30 -12.12
CA GLU A 139 -2.76 13.98 -13.42
C GLU A 139 -3.73 13.40 -14.47
N GLU A 140 -4.30 12.25 -14.18
CA GLU A 140 -5.31 11.60 -15.02
C GLU A 140 -6.74 11.90 -14.58
N ASP A 141 -6.90 12.48 -13.38
CA ASP A 141 -8.19 12.92 -12.86
C ASP A 141 -8.76 14.04 -13.73
N GLU A 142 -10.00 13.87 -14.22
CA GLU A 142 -10.65 14.83 -15.11
C GLU A 142 -11.17 16.06 -14.34
N GLU A 143 -11.24 16.00 -13.01
CA GLU A 143 -11.72 17.09 -12.15
C GLU A 143 -10.63 18.14 -11.84
N THR A 144 -9.38 17.96 -12.29
CA THR A 144 -8.19 18.70 -11.80
C THR A 144 -7.54 19.59 -12.86
N VAL A 145 -8.34 20.32 -13.62
CA VAL A 145 -7.96 20.96 -14.90
C VAL A 145 -6.83 22.00 -14.81
N ASP A 146 -6.65 22.67 -13.67
CA ASP A 146 -5.75 23.83 -13.57
C ASP A 146 -4.44 23.58 -12.79
N VAL A 147 -4.22 22.37 -12.27
CA VAL A 147 -2.95 22.01 -11.63
C VAL A 147 -1.94 21.58 -12.69
N VAL A 148 -0.74 22.19 -12.66
CA VAL A 148 0.34 21.80 -13.57
C VAL A 148 1.05 20.55 -13.04
N HIS A 149 0.77 19.39 -13.63
CA HIS A 149 1.44 18.14 -13.28
C HIS A 149 2.83 18.04 -13.92
N LEU A 150 3.83 17.82 -13.07
CA LEU A 150 5.24 17.74 -13.46
C LEU A 150 5.68 16.27 -13.45
N PRO A 151 5.87 15.64 -14.63
CA PRO A 151 6.22 14.22 -14.70
C PRO A 151 7.65 13.94 -14.22
N ASP A 152 8.59 14.85 -14.45
CA ASP A 152 10.02 14.60 -14.33
C ASP A 152 10.82 15.87 -13.92
N PRO A 153 12.10 15.74 -13.54
CA PRO A 153 12.92 16.88 -13.14
C PRO A 153 13.15 17.91 -14.26
N ALA A 154 13.15 17.50 -15.53
CA ALA A 154 13.35 18.41 -16.66
C ALA A 154 12.13 19.33 -16.85
N SER A 155 10.92 18.79 -16.68
CA SER A 155 9.66 19.54 -16.71
C SER A 155 9.60 20.58 -15.60
N LEU A 156 10.03 20.22 -14.38
CA LEU A 156 10.16 21.14 -13.26
C LEU A 156 11.15 22.27 -13.57
N GLN A 157 12.36 21.94 -14.04
CA GLN A 157 13.36 22.95 -14.41
C GLN A 157 12.87 23.87 -15.53
N ARG A 158 12.15 23.33 -16.52
CA ARG A 158 11.56 24.11 -17.61
C ARG A 158 10.49 25.07 -17.09
N LEU A 159 9.63 24.61 -16.19
CA LEU A 159 8.60 25.45 -15.56
C LEU A 159 9.25 26.60 -14.81
N LEU A 160 10.17 26.31 -13.89
CA LEU A 160 10.85 27.32 -13.07
C LEU A 160 11.64 28.35 -13.89
N LYS A 161 12.20 27.96 -15.05
CA LYS A 161 12.95 28.87 -15.93
C LYS A 161 12.06 29.74 -16.82
N LYS A 162 10.93 29.21 -17.29
CA LYS A 162 10.08 29.91 -18.26
C LYS A 162 9.03 30.79 -17.60
N GLU A 163 8.58 30.39 -16.43
CA GLU A 163 7.49 31.05 -15.76
C GLU A 163 8.01 32.14 -14.82
N THR A 164 7.52 33.36 -15.01
CA THR A 164 7.83 34.51 -14.16
C THR A 164 6.80 34.69 -13.05
N ARG A 165 5.60 34.14 -13.23
CA ARG A 165 4.58 34.13 -12.17
C ARG A 165 5.04 33.28 -10.99
N PRO A 166 4.60 33.59 -9.76
CA PRO A 166 4.92 32.74 -8.64
C PRO A 166 4.26 31.37 -8.72
N ILE A 167 4.99 30.35 -8.25
CA ILE A 167 4.60 28.95 -8.39
C ILE A 167 4.58 28.31 -7.01
N LEU A 168 3.47 27.70 -6.62
CA LEU A 168 3.44 26.76 -5.50
C LEU A 168 3.56 25.35 -6.03
N ILE A 169 4.49 24.56 -5.51
CA ILE A 169 4.68 23.18 -5.93
C ILE A 169 4.38 22.24 -4.78
N MET A 170 3.41 21.35 -4.96
CA MET A 170 3.13 20.25 -4.04
C MET A 170 4.00 19.04 -4.39
N PHE A 171 4.92 18.70 -3.49
CA PHE A 171 5.71 17.48 -3.53
C PHE A 171 4.97 16.39 -2.75
N TYR A 172 4.50 15.35 -3.44
CA TYR A 172 3.63 14.33 -2.85
C TYR A 172 4.07 12.89 -3.20
N ALA A 173 3.42 11.93 -2.55
CA ALA A 173 3.47 10.52 -2.91
C ALA A 173 2.04 9.96 -3.09
N PRO A 174 1.79 8.99 -3.99
CA PRO A 174 0.43 8.51 -4.28
C PRO A 174 -0.27 7.85 -3.09
N TRP A 175 0.48 7.20 -2.20
CA TRP A 175 -0.03 6.51 -1.01
C TRP A 175 -0.27 7.43 0.19
N CYS A 176 0.10 8.71 0.10
CA CYS A 176 0.00 9.67 1.21
C CYS A 176 -1.45 10.10 1.45
N GLY A 177 -2.02 9.74 2.61
CA GLY A 177 -3.39 10.10 3.00
C GLY A 177 -3.64 11.60 3.04
N PHE A 178 -2.76 12.37 3.70
CA PHE A 178 -2.87 13.84 3.75
C PHE A 178 -2.83 14.50 2.37
N CYS A 179 -2.01 13.96 1.47
CA CYS A 179 -1.94 14.42 0.10
C CYS A 179 -3.26 14.19 -0.62
N LYS A 180 -3.85 12.99 -0.48
CA LYS A 180 -5.16 12.68 -1.05
C LYS A 180 -6.25 13.62 -0.54
N THR A 181 -6.26 13.93 0.75
CA THR A 181 -7.21 14.90 1.34
C THR A 181 -7.00 16.32 0.82
N LEU A 182 -5.76 16.73 0.56
CA LEU A 182 -5.43 18.08 0.10
C LEU A 182 -5.71 18.31 -1.40
N LYS A 183 -5.66 17.26 -2.23
CA LYS A 183 -5.80 17.37 -3.70
C LYS A 183 -7.03 18.19 -4.17
N PRO A 184 -8.25 17.99 -3.64
CA PRO A 184 -9.41 18.76 -4.09
C PRO A 184 -9.28 20.25 -3.78
N GLU A 185 -8.90 20.59 -2.54
CA GLU A 185 -8.68 21.96 -2.07
C GLU A 185 -7.57 22.66 -2.88
N TYR A 186 -6.48 21.94 -3.15
CA TYR A 186 -5.36 22.42 -3.95
C TYR A 186 -5.76 22.67 -5.41
N SER A 187 -6.58 21.79 -5.99
CA SER A 187 -7.09 21.95 -7.36
C SER A 187 -8.04 23.13 -7.47
N ALA A 188 -8.94 23.30 -6.50
CA ALA A 188 -9.83 24.46 -6.43
C ALA A 188 -9.07 25.78 -6.29
N ALA A 189 -8.00 25.80 -5.48
CA ALA A 189 -7.12 26.96 -5.36
C ALA A 189 -6.39 27.26 -6.68
N ALA A 190 -5.97 26.23 -7.42
CA ALA A 190 -5.31 26.38 -8.72
C ALA A 190 -6.25 27.05 -9.74
N SER A 191 -7.51 26.62 -9.77
CA SER A 191 -8.54 27.23 -10.62
C SER A 191 -8.82 28.69 -10.27
N GLU A 192 -8.90 29.05 -8.99
CA GLU A 192 -9.14 30.43 -8.56
C GLU A 192 -7.95 31.35 -8.83
N LEU A 193 -6.72 30.84 -8.70
CA LEU A 193 -5.50 31.61 -8.93
C LEU A 193 -5.05 31.63 -10.39
N LYS A 194 -5.78 30.95 -11.28
CA LYS A 194 -5.46 30.82 -12.69
C LYS A 194 -5.19 32.19 -13.33
N GLY A 195 -4.09 32.26 -14.07
CA GLY A 195 -3.65 33.49 -14.73
C GLY A 195 -2.69 34.32 -13.90
N THR A 196 -2.85 34.39 -12.58
CA THR A 196 -1.98 35.20 -11.69
C THR A 196 -0.85 34.38 -11.07
N HIS A 197 -1.13 33.16 -10.64
CA HIS A 197 -0.16 32.25 -10.04
C HIS A 197 -0.24 30.87 -10.71
N ILE A 198 0.74 30.02 -10.43
CA ILE A 198 0.73 28.61 -10.83
C ILE A 198 0.72 27.73 -9.60
N LEU A 199 -0.18 26.76 -9.58
CA LEU A 199 -0.09 25.60 -8.69
C LEU A 199 0.36 24.41 -9.52
N ALA A 200 1.42 23.75 -9.07
CA ALA A 200 2.01 22.61 -9.74
C ALA A 200 2.20 21.45 -8.76
N ALA A 201 2.30 20.25 -9.30
CA ALA A 201 2.41 19.06 -8.48
C ALA A 201 3.42 18.08 -9.06
N ILE A 202 4.21 17.46 -8.18
CA ILE A 202 5.18 16.44 -8.57
C ILE A 202 5.13 15.24 -7.63
N ASP A 203 4.95 14.06 -8.24
CA ASP A 203 5.06 12.78 -7.57
C ASP A 203 6.54 12.43 -7.40
N VAL A 204 7.07 12.63 -6.21
CA VAL A 204 8.47 12.35 -5.88
C VAL A 204 8.71 10.92 -5.41
N TYR A 205 7.69 10.06 -5.47
CA TYR A 205 7.84 8.63 -5.23
C TYR A 205 8.24 7.88 -6.52
N ARG A 206 8.13 8.54 -7.69
CA ARG A 206 8.59 7.97 -8.96
C ARG A 206 10.12 7.82 -8.99
N PRO A 207 10.65 6.72 -9.56
CA PRO A 207 12.09 6.50 -9.67
C PRO A 207 12.86 7.67 -10.29
N GLU A 208 12.31 8.30 -11.33
CA GLU A 208 12.88 9.45 -12.03
C GLU A 208 12.93 10.73 -11.17
N ASN A 209 12.09 10.82 -10.14
CA ASN A 209 11.95 12.00 -9.28
C ASN A 209 12.63 11.86 -7.92
N VAL A 210 13.28 10.73 -7.62
CA VAL A 210 13.91 10.47 -6.31
C VAL A 210 14.93 11.57 -5.95
N GLY A 211 15.71 12.04 -6.91
CA GLY A 211 16.72 13.10 -6.69
C GLY A 211 16.13 14.46 -6.28
N ILE A 212 14.86 14.73 -6.60
CA ILE A 212 14.17 15.96 -6.22
C ILE A 212 13.99 16.04 -4.70
N ARG A 213 13.76 14.90 -4.03
CA ARG A 213 13.60 14.85 -2.57
C ARG A 213 14.85 15.35 -1.85
N VAL A 214 16.02 14.92 -2.34
CA VAL A 214 17.32 15.36 -1.80
C VAL A 214 17.55 16.83 -2.12
N LYS A 215 17.33 17.24 -3.37
CA LYS A 215 17.57 18.62 -3.83
C LYS A 215 16.78 19.66 -3.03
N TYR A 216 15.53 19.39 -2.69
CA TYR A 216 14.65 20.32 -1.97
C TYR A 216 14.40 19.93 -0.52
N ASN A 217 15.19 19.00 0.03
CA ASN A 217 15.10 18.54 1.42
C ASN A 217 13.68 18.10 1.85
N ILE A 218 13.01 17.31 1.00
CA ILE A 218 11.63 16.84 1.22
C ILE A 218 11.65 15.60 2.14
N SER A 219 11.38 15.81 3.42
CA SER A 219 11.33 14.74 4.44
C SER A 219 9.92 14.19 4.71
N GLY A 220 8.88 14.99 4.42
CA GLY A 220 7.48 14.65 4.66
C GLY A 220 6.56 14.94 3.48
N PHE A 221 5.33 14.42 3.53
CA PHE A 221 4.33 14.60 2.48
C PHE A 221 2.96 15.00 3.07
N PRO A 222 2.25 15.95 2.43
CA PRO A 222 2.71 16.81 1.34
C PRO A 222 3.72 17.86 1.85
N THR A 223 4.67 18.25 1.02
CA THR A 223 5.49 19.47 1.24
C THR A 223 5.16 20.45 0.14
N LEU A 224 4.89 21.71 0.49
CA LEU A 224 4.49 22.75 -0.45
C LEU A 224 5.53 23.87 -0.43
N LEU A 225 6.23 24.06 -1.56
CA LEU A 225 7.26 25.10 -1.67
C LEU A 225 6.83 26.17 -2.67
N TYR A 226 6.99 27.42 -2.27
CA TYR A 226 6.76 28.60 -3.09
C TYR A 226 8.03 29.01 -3.81
N PHE A 227 7.93 29.10 -5.13
CA PHE A 227 8.99 29.51 -6.02
C PHE A 227 8.67 30.86 -6.64
N HIS A 228 9.69 31.72 -6.66
CA HIS A 228 9.65 32.97 -7.40
C HIS A 228 11.04 33.24 -7.98
N ASN A 229 11.11 33.57 -9.27
CA ASN A 229 12.35 33.77 -10.01
C ASN A 229 13.32 32.57 -9.92
N ASN A 230 12.81 31.35 -10.11
CA ASN A 230 13.56 30.08 -10.06
C ASN A 230 14.23 29.75 -8.70
N GLU A 231 13.86 30.46 -7.63
CA GLU A 231 14.33 30.21 -6.28
C GLU A 231 13.17 29.83 -5.36
N VAL A 232 13.43 28.93 -4.40
CA VAL A 232 12.51 28.69 -3.28
C VAL A 232 12.56 29.91 -2.37
N LYS A 233 11.43 30.60 -2.17
CA LYS A 233 11.36 31.75 -1.27
C LYS A 233 10.70 31.40 0.07
N TYR A 234 9.66 30.57 0.04
CA TYR A 234 8.89 30.23 1.23
C TYR A 234 8.44 28.76 1.21
N THR A 235 8.25 28.19 2.39
CA THR A 235 7.54 26.93 2.59
C THR A 235 6.13 27.27 3.06
N TYR A 236 5.11 26.63 2.48
CA TYR A 236 3.74 26.80 2.95
C TYR A 236 3.50 25.94 4.19
N GLU A 237 3.11 26.59 5.29
CA GLU A 237 2.84 25.97 6.59
C GLU A 237 1.40 26.25 7.08
N GLY A 238 0.52 26.74 6.19
CA GLY A 238 -0.89 26.99 6.49
C GLY A 238 -1.74 25.71 6.58
N LYS A 239 -3.04 25.86 6.80
CA LYS A 239 -3.98 24.73 6.86
C LYS A 239 -4.14 24.07 5.50
N ASN A 240 -4.50 22.80 5.48
CA ASN A 240 -4.73 22.05 4.24
C ASN A 240 -6.13 22.36 3.64
N ASN A 241 -6.42 23.63 3.36
CA ASN A 241 -7.67 24.10 2.74
C ASN A 241 -7.40 25.14 1.64
N LYS A 242 -8.37 25.36 0.77
CA LYS A 242 -8.30 26.26 -0.39
C LYS A 242 -8.00 27.70 0.02
N ASP A 243 -8.68 28.22 1.04
CA ASP A 243 -8.64 29.63 1.40
C ASP A 243 -7.28 30.06 1.95
N ASP A 244 -6.66 29.24 2.80
CA ASP A 244 -5.30 29.48 3.31
C ASP A 244 -4.27 29.45 2.17
N ILE A 245 -4.40 28.52 1.22
CA ILE A 245 -3.51 28.45 0.04
C ILE A 245 -3.63 29.73 -0.78
N ILE A 246 -4.85 30.21 -1.04
CA ILE A 246 -5.08 31.44 -1.80
C ILE A 246 -4.51 32.65 -1.06
N LYS A 247 -4.75 32.75 0.25
CA LYS A 247 -4.23 33.82 1.10
C LYS A 247 -2.69 33.83 1.06
N PHE A 248 -2.06 32.67 1.22
CA PHE A 248 -0.60 32.53 1.11
C PHE A 248 -0.08 32.91 -0.27
N MET A 249 -0.74 32.47 -1.35
CA MET A 249 -0.28 32.77 -2.70
C MET A 249 -0.34 34.26 -3.02
N ARG A 250 -1.37 34.96 -2.54
CA ARG A 250 -1.54 36.41 -2.78
C ARG A 250 -0.53 37.26 -2.00
N ASP A 251 -0.16 36.86 -0.79
CA ASP A 251 0.87 37.56 -0.01
C ASP A 251 1.65 36.58 0.90
N PRO A 252 2.64 35.86 0.36
CA PRO A 252 3.40 34.88 1.13
C PRO A 252 4.33 35.52 2.15
N SER A 253 4.63 36.82 2.00
CA SER A 253 5.54 37.54 2.88
C SER A 253 4.87 37.98 4.19
N SER A 254 3.59 38.35 4.11
CA SER A 254 2.77 38.66 5.27
C SER A 254 1.87 37.51 5.70
N PHE A 255 1.93 36.36 5.00
CA PHE A 255 1.21 35.16 5.38
C PHE A 255 1.69 34.67 6.73
N ASN A 256 1.02 35.16 7.76
CA ASN A 256 0.99 34.54 9.05
C ASN A 256 -0.06 33.43 8.91
N ALA A 257 0.38 32.18 8.86
CA ALA A 257 -0.53 31.05 9.01
C ALA A 257 -1.35 31.35 10.26
N GLU A 258 -2.66 31.64 10.12
CA GLU A 258 -3.54 31.82 11.28
C GLU A 258 -3.65 30.45 11.97
N SER A 259 -3.02 30.19 13.10
CA SER A 259 -1.98 30.85 13.89
C SER A 259 -0.78 29.89 13.87
N LYS A 260 0.46 30.37 14.01
CA LYS A 260 1.34 29.64 14.93
C LYS A 260 0.48 29.51 16.18
N GLU A 261 -0.06 28.32 16.48
CA GLU A 261 -0.64 28.07 17.80
C GLU A 261 0.30 28.78 18.77
N GLU A 262 -0.24 29.72 19.56
CA GLU A 262 0.52 30.33 20.65
C GLU A 262 1.33 29.21 21.25
N GLU A 263 2.66 29.38 21.26
CA GLU A 263 3.53 28.29 21.69
C GLU A 263 2.97 27.81 23.01
N TRP A 264 2.88 26.51 23.21
CA TRP A 264 2.14 26.04 24.38
C TRP A 264 2.73 26.64 25.69
N SER A 265 4.03 26.96 25.67
CA SER A 265 4.75 27.72 26.69
C SER A 265 4.27 29.15 26.94
N ASP A 266 3.63 29.79 25.97
CA ASP A 266 3.19 31.18 26.01
C ASP A 266 1.75 31.30 26.53
N GLY A 267 0.99 30.20 26.54
CA GLY A 267 -0.38 30.18 27.06
C GLY A 267 -0.43 30.15 28.58
N GLU A 268 -1.38 30.86 29.19
CA GLU A 268 -1.63 30.77 30.64
C GLU A 268 -2.18 29.38 31.01
N ASN A 269 -1.31 28.49 31.49
CA ASN A 269 -1.68 27.16 31.97
C ASN A 269 -0.73 26.69 33.09
N ASP A 270 -1.11 25.64 33.81
CA ASP A 270 -0.36 25.13 34.96
C ASP A 270 0.70 24.06 34.60
N VAL A 271 0.93 23.81 33.31
CA VAL A 271 1.95 22.87 32.83
C VAL A 271 3.32 23.56 32.82
N VAL A 272 4.32 22.89 33.37
CA VAL A 272 5.70 23.41 33.39
C VAL A 272 6.37 23.16 32.04
N HIS A 273 6.82 24.23 31.38
CA HIS A 273 7.52 24.11 30.11
C HIS A 273 9.03 23.96 30.32
N LEU A 274 9.55 22.83 29.86
CA LEU A 274 10.96 22.47 29.99
C LEU A 274 11.67 22.58 28.65
N SER A 275 12.94 22.96 28.75
CA SER A 275 13.91 23.04 27.66
C SER A 275 15.27 22.62 28.20
N SER A 276 16.25 22.47 27.30
CA SER A 276 17.61 22.07 27.69
C SER A 276 18.24 23.02 28.73
N SER A 277 17.80 24.28 28.82
CA SER A 277 18.35 25.26 29.77
C SER A 277 17.80 25.17 31.19
N ASN A 278 16.62 24.57 31.42
CA ASN A 278 15.98 24.54 32.74
C ASN A 278 15.63 23.12 33.24
N PHE A 279 15.77 22.10 32.40
CA PHE A 279 15.34 20.74 32.69
C PHE A 279 15.97 20.18 33.97
N ASP A 280 17.31 20.21 34.06
CA ASP A 280 18.03 19.58 35.17
C ASP A 280 17.76 20.24 36.53
N GLU A 281 17.63 21.57 36.55
CA GLU A 281 17.41 22.32 37.78
C GLU A 281 15.98 22.12 38.31
N LEU A 282 14.98 22.14 37.43
CA LEU A 282 13.58 21.96 37.81
C LEU A 282 13.31 20.53 38.26
N ILE A 283 13.67 19.53 37.45
CA ILE A 283 13.23 18.16 37.70
C ILE A 283 13.95 17.50 38.88
N LYS A 284 15.19 17.91 39.21
CA LYS A 284 15.90 17.42 40.40
C LYS A 284 15.20 17.77 41.71
N ASN A 285 14.53 18.92 41.76
CA ASN A 285 13.86 19.41 42.97
C ASN A 285 12.42 18.90 43.10
N GLU A 286 11.89 18.27 42.05
CA GLU A 286 10.53 17.73 42.05
C GLU A 286 10.50 16.28 42.51
N GLU A 287 9.66 16.00 43.51
CA GLU A 287 9.45 14.64 44.05
C GLU A 287 8.84 13.71 42.98
N SER A 288 8.06 14.26 42.04
CA SER A 288 7.34 13.52 41.02
C SER A 288 7.12 14.42 39.80
N ALA A 289 7.45 13.96 38.59
CA ALA A 289 7.20 14.72 37.37
C ALA A 289 6.81 13.81 36.20
N LEU A 290 5.69 14.08 35.56
CA LEU A 290 5.30 13.45 34.30
C LEU A 290 5.54 14.42 33.15
N ILE A 291 6.45 14.05 32.25
CA ILE A 291 6.91 14.91 31.16
C ILE A 291 6.33 14.40 29.83
N MET A 292 5.60 15.26 29.12
CA MET A 292 5.15 15.03 27.76
C MET A 292 6.13 15.62 26.74
N PHE A 293 6.79 14.74 25.99
CA PHE A 293 7.53 15.11 24.79
C PHE A 293 6.58 15.17 23.61
N TYR A 294 6.40 16.35 23.03
CA TYR A 294 5.41 16.61 21.99
C TYR A 294 6.02 17.28 20.75
N ALA A 295 5.22 17.32 19.68
CA ALA A 295 5.51 18.12 18.50
C ALA A 295 4.28 18.99 18.18
N PRO A 296 4.44 20.29 17.87
CA PRO A 296 3.31 21.20 17.63
C PRO A 296 2.40 20.76 16.49
N TRP A 297 2.94 20.08 15.47
CA TRP A 297 2.16 19.56 14.33
C TRP A 297 1.48 18.20 14.59
N CYS A 298 1.73 17.56 15.74
CA CYS A 298 1.20 16.22 16.02
C CYS A 298 -0.26 16.31 16.49
N GLY A 299 -1.19 15.79 15.67
CA GLY A 299 -2.62 15.78 16.00
C GLY A 299 -2.98 15.01 17.28
N TYR A 300 -2.20 13.99 17.67
CA TYR A 300 -2.40 13.31 18.96
C TYR A 300 -1.98 14.21 20.14
N CYS A 301 -0.86 14.93 20.01
CA CYS A 301 -0.43 15.92 21.01
C CYS A 301 -1.46 17.03 21.16
N LYS A 302 -1.99 17.56 20.06
CA LYS A 302 -3.03 18.61 20.08
C LYS A 302 -4.29 18.19 20.83
N ARG A 303 -4.70 16.93 20.69
CA ARG A 303 -5.85 16.38 21.45
C ARG A 303 -5.54 16.14 22.92
N MET A 304 -4.32 15.75 23.25
CA MET A 304 -3.88 15.48 24.62
C MET A 304 -3.62 16.75 25.43
N LYS A 305 -3.12 17.81 24.78
CA LYS A 305 -2.83 19.12 25.39
C LYS A 305 -3.94 19.63 26.34
N PRO A 306 -5.20 19.78 25.92
CA PRO A 306 -6.24 20.29 26.82
C PRO A 306 -6.53 19.38 28.02
N GLU A 307 -6.40 18.06 27.87
CA GLU A 307 -6.58 17.11 28.98
C GLU A 307 -5.40 17.15 29.96
N PHE A 308 -4.19 17.34 29.44
CA PHE A 308 -2.98 17.52 30.23
C PHE A 308 -2.99 18.83 31.04
N GLU A 309 -3.45 19.93 30.43
CA GLU A 309 -3.63 21.23 31.11
C GLU A 309 -4.67 21.15 32.22
N LYS A 310 -5.85 20.54 31.95
CA LYS A 310 -6.89 20.32 32.97
C LYS A 310 -6.36 19.53 34.16
N ALA A 311 -5.59 18.47 33.90
CA ALA A 311 -4.99 17.66 34.96
C ALA A 311 -3.98 18.48 35.80
N ALA A 312 -3.14 19.30 35.16
CA ALA A 312 -2.18 20.16 35.85
C ALA A 312 -2.88 21.17 36.77
N THR A 313 -3.93 21.83 36.28
CA THR A 313 -4.75 22.76 37.07
C THR A 313 -5.43 22.07 38.24
N ARG A 314 -5.96 20.86 38.01
CA ARG A 314 -6.56 20.05 39.08
C ARG A 314 -5.53 19.66 40.14
N MET A 315 -4.36 19.18 39.73
CA MET A 315 -3.26 18.83 40.64
C MET A 315 -2.83 20.01 41.50
N LYS A 316 -2.70 21.21 40.91
CA LYS A 316 -2.37 22.44 41.64
C LYS A 316 -3.46 22.81 42.65
N THR A 317 -4.73 22.73 42.25
CA THR A 317 -5.89 23.06 43.10
C THR A 317 -5.99 22.12 44.30
N GLU A 318 -5.79 20.82 44.07
CA GLU A 318 -5.88 19.77 45.08
C GLU A 318 -4.56 19.51 45.82
N LYS A 319 -3.49 20.26 45.49
CA LYS A 319 -2.16 20.16 46.09
C LYS A 319 -1.56 18.75 45.99
N VAL A 320 -1.77 18.09 44.85
CA VAL A 320 -1.06 16.84 44.52
C VAL A 320 0.42 17.14 44.39
N LYS A 321 1.27 16.28 44.97
CA LYS A 321 2.72 16.44 44.90
C LYS A 321 3.23 16.15 43.48
N GLY A 322 4.14 17.00 43.00
CA GLY A 322 4.75 16.86 41.69
C GLY A 322 4.10 17.69 40.59
N ILE A 323 4.64 17.58 39.38
CA ILE A 323 4.28 18.45 38.25
C ILE A 323 3.95 17.66 36.99
N LEU A 324 3.08 18.26 36.17
CA LEU A 324 2.96 17.91 34.76
C LEU A 324 3.82 18.90 33.97
N ALA A 325 4.69 18.37 33.10
CA ALA A 325 5.60 19.17 32.32
C ALA A 325 5.57 18.81 30.83
N ALA A 326 5.98 19.74 29.98
CA ALA A 326 5.98 19.60 28.54
C ALA A 326 7.31 20.04 27.91
N VAL A 327 7.81 19.26 26.95
CA VAL A 327 9.00 19.55 26.15
C VAL A 327 8.62 19.54 24.67
N ASP A 328 8.86 20.64 23.96
CA ASP A 328 8.78 20.66 22.50
C ASP A 328 10.02 19.95 21.93
N ALA A 329 9.87 18.67 21.64
CA ALA A 329 10.93 17.82 21.13
C ALA A 329 11.35 18.16 19.68
N THR A 330 10.62 19.04 19.00
CA THR A 330 11.02 19.55 17.67
C THR A 330 12.06 20.66 17.78
N LYS A 331 12.06 21.40 18.90
CA LYS A 331 13.04 22.42 19.27
C LYS A 331 14.20 21.84 20.06
N ASP A 332 13.91 21.15 21.17
CA ASP A 332 14.90 20.54 22.06
C ASP A 332 15.24 19.10 21.62
N ARG A 333 15.90 19.00 20.46
CA ARG A 333 16.29 17.71 19.87
C ARG A 333 17.28 16.92 20.73
N ASP A 334 18.10 17.62 21.52
CA ASP A 334 19.08 16.98 22.39
C ASP A 334 18.40 16.26 23.57
N LEU A 335 17.42 16.90 24.24
CA LEU A 335 16.60 16.22 25.24
C LEU A 335 15.80 15.06 24.65
N ALA A 336 15.19 15.27 23.47
CA ALA A 336 14.46 14.21 22.78
C ALA A 336 15.34 13.00 22.49
N LYS A 337 16.60 13.23 22.07
CA LYS A 337 17.58 12.18 21.82
C LYS A 337 18.06 11.52 23.13
N GLN A 338 18.37 12.31 24.15
CA GLN A 338 18.81 11.84 25.47
C GLN A 338 17.82 10.86 26.08
N PHE A 339 16.52 11.14 25.94
CA PHE A 339 15.45 10.29 26.47
C PHE A 339 14.86 9.32 25.44
N GLU A 340 15.52 9.11 24.30
CA GLU A 340 15.11 8.16 23.26
C GLU A 340 13.66 8.33 22.76
N VAL A 341 13.21 9.57 22.56
CA VAL A 341 11.87 9.87 22.04
C VAL A 341 11.78 9.48 20.57
N LYS A 342 11.04 8.41 20.27
CA LYS A 342 10.87 7.84 18.91
C LYS A 342 9.58 8.27 18.21
N GLY A 343 8.66 8.90 18.94
CA GLY A 343 7.36 9.32 18.43
C GLY A 343 6.66 10.29 19.38
N TYR A 344 5.52 10.83 18.96
CA TYR A 344 4.79 11.87 19.70
C TYR A 344 3.30 11.55 19.84
N PRO A 345 2.68 11.83 21.00
CA PRO A 345 3.34 12.20 22.26
C PRO A 345 4.08 11.00 22.86
N THR A 346 5.15 11.28 23.63
CA THR A 346 5.79 10.29 24.52
C THR A 346 5.73 10.83 25.94
N LEU A 347 5.20 10.04 26.88
CA LEU A 347 5.12 10.38 28.29
C LEU A 347 6.22 9.64 29.06
N LYS A 348 6.94 10.35 29.91
CA LYS A 348 8.00 9.79 30.74
C LYS A 348 7.86 10.26 32.17
N TYR A 349 7.98 9.32 33.11
CA TYR A 349 7.87 9.62 34.54
C TYR A 349 9.24 9.74 35.19
N PHE A 350 9.43 10.82 35.94
CA PHE A 350 10.64 11.17 36.65
C PHE A 350 10.37 11.29 38.14
N GLN A 351 11.38 10.95 38.94
CA GLN A 351 11.37 11.12 40.39
C GLN A 351 12.73 11.68 40.81
N PHE A 352 12.76 12.87 41.42
CA PHE A 352 14.00 13.53 41.86
C PHE A 352 15.06 13.63 40.75
N GLY A 353 14.68 14.05 39.54
CA GLY A 353 15.59 14.18 38.40
C GLY A 353 15.86 12.88 37.63
N GLU A 354 15.51 11.71 38.17
CA GLU A 354 15.79 10.43 37.54
C GLU A 354 14.61 9.92 36.72
N LEU A 355 14.85 9.56 35.46
CA LEU A 355 13.87 8.84 34.64
C LEU A 355 13.62 7.45 35.26
N LYS A 356 12.37 7.16 35.62
CA LYS A 356 11.98 5.84 36.17
C LYS A 356 11.46 4.91 35.08
N TYR A 357 10.50 5.34 34.28
CA TYR A 357 9.92 4.53 33.21
C TYR A 357 9.10 5.36 32.22
N ASP A 358 8.86 4.78 31.05
CA ASP A 358 7.92 5.29 30.06
C ASP A 358 6.49 5.01 30.51
N VAL A 359 5.61 5.98 30.31
CA VAL A 359 4.19 5.86 30.68
C VAL A 359 3.39 5.59 29.41
N SER A 360 2.60 4.50 29.44
CA SER A 360 1.64 4.21 28.37
C SER A 360 0.71 5.41 28.22
N PRO A 361 0.37 5.81 26.97
CA PRO A 361 -0.29 7.09 26.74
C PRO A 361 -1.66 7.14 27.42
N LEU A 362 -1.69 7.81 28.57
CA LEU A 362 -2.85 8.35 29.24
C LEU A 362 -3.50 9.36 28.30
N ARG A 363 -4.83 9.50 28.33
CA ARG A 363 -5.54 10.31 27.31
C ARG A 363 -6.45 11.35 27.91
N GLU A 364 -7.02 11.08 29.07
CA GLU A 364 -8.00 11.94 29.72
C GLU A 364 -7.40 12.60 30.96
N ALA A 365 -7.94 13.77 31.35
CA ALA A 365 -7.43 14.51 32.50
C ALA A 365 -7.40 13.68 33.79
N ASP A 366 -8.41 12.81 33.98
CA ASP A 366 -8.50 11.92 35.14
C ASP A 366 -7.39 10.88 35.16
N ASP A 367 -6.97 10.36 34.00
CA ASP A 367 -5.88 9.39 33.91
C ASP A 367 -4.56 10.00 34.41
N PHE A 368 -4.24 11.22 33.96
CA PHE A 368 -3.03 11.94 34.38
C PHE A 368 -3.05 12.26 35.87
N TYR A 369 -4.19 12.72 36.37
CA TYR A 369 -4.37 13.06 37.78
C TYR A 369 -4.25 11.84 38.69
N GLU A 370 -4.91 10.72 38.38
CA GLU A 370 -4.81 9.50 39.20
C GLU A 370 -3.42 8.88 39.11
N PHE A 371 -2.79 8.89 37.93
CA PHE A 371 -1.40 8.45 37.78
C PHE A 371 -0.46 9.26 38.68
N MET A 372 -0.59 10.58 38.74
CA MET A 372 0.29 11.42 39.57
C MET A 372 0.06 11.26 41.08
N LYS A 373 -1.12 10.78 41.51
CA LYS A 373 -1.38 10.45 42.91
C LYS A 373 -0.72 9.14 43.35
N ASP A 374 -0.66 8.16 42.46
CA ASP A 374 -0.03 6.87 42.73
C ASP A 374 0.78 6.37 41.52
N PRO A 375 1.96 6.97 41.26
CA PRO A 375 2.77 6.62 40.09
C PRO A 375 3.30 5.19 40.20
N SER A 376 2.75 4.30 39.40
CA SER A 376 3.16 2.91 39.31
C SER A 376 3.75 2.60 37.94
N PRO A 377 4.83 1.78 37.87
CA PRO A 377 5.34 1.33 36.60
C PRO A 377 4.23 0.59 35.84
N PRO A 378 4.20 0.67 34.50
CA PRO A 378 3.26 -0.13 33.74
C PRO A 378 3.41 -1.59 34.14
N PRO A 379 2.32 -2.36 34.19
CA PRO A 379 2.40 -3.77 34.52
C PRO A 379 3.44 -4.42 33.60
N PRO A 380 4.27 -5.35 34.12
CA PRO A 380 5.24 -6.03 33.29
C PRO A 380 4.53 -6.58 32.06
N PRO A 381 5.15 -6.53 30.87
CA PRO A 381 4.54 -7.07 29.69
C PRO A 381 4.07 -8.49 30.03
N PRO A 382 2.85 -8.88 29.64
CA PRO A 382 2.37 -10.22 29.90
C PRO A 382 3.42 -11.20 29.41
N PRO A 383 3.64 -12.33 30.13
CA PRO A 383 4.57 -13.35 29.68
C PRO A 383 4.26 -13.65 28.21
N PRO A 384 5.28 -13.89 27.37
CA PRO A 384 5.08 -14.13 25.95
C PRO A 384 3.95 -15.15 25.80
N GLU A 385 2.87 -14.76 25.10
CA GLU A 385 1.79 -15.68 24.80
C GLU A 385 2.43 -16.95 24.21
N PRO A 386 2.08 -18.15 24.72
CA PRO A 386 2.60 -19.38 24.14
C PRO A 386 2.32 -19.34 22.64
N SER A 387 3.30 -19.77 21.85
CA SER A 387 3.12 -19.82 20.41
C SER A 387 1.92 -20.71 20.11
N TRP A 388 1.22 -20.42 19.01
CA TRP A 388 -0.02 -21.15 18.71
C TRP A 388 0.20 -22.67 18.61
N GLU A 389 1.40 -23.08 18.20
CA GLU A 389 1.86 -24.47 18.14
C GLU A 389 1.98 -25.15 19.52
N GLU A 390 2.24 -24.38 20.58
CA GLU A 390 2.33 -24.87 21.96
C GLU A 390 0.95 -24.97 22.63
N VAL A 391 -0.09 -24.42 22.01
CA VAL A 391 -1.47 -24.51 22.49
C VAL A 391 -2.11 -25.79 21.94
N PRO A 392 -2.54 -26.74 22.78
CA PRO A 392 -3.16 -27.97 22.31
C PRO A 392 -4.38 -27.68 21.43
N SER A 393 -4.36 -28.15 20.18
CA SER A 393 -5.52 -28.08 19.28
C SER A 393 -5.39 -29.07 18.12
N GLU A 394 -6.50 -29.32 17.44
CA GLU A 394 -6.57 -30.17 16.24
C GLU A 394 -6.03 -29.47 14.97
N VAL A 395 -5.51 -28.25 15.10
CA VAL A 395 -4.87 -27.52 14.00
C VAL A 395 -3.44 -28.04 13.85
N VAL A 396 -3.11 -28.58 12.68
CA VAL A 396 -1.77 -29.09 12.41
C VAL A 396 -0.84 -27.95 12.01
N HIS A 397 0.25 -27.74 12.76
CA HIS A 397 1.25 -26.74 12.44
C HIS A 397 2.23 -27.26 11.39
N LEU A 398 2.32 -26.54 10.27
CA LEU A 398 3.10 -26.93 9.10
C LEU A 398 4.35 -26.05 8.95
N SER A 399 5.43 -26.72 8.59
CA SER A 399 6.74 -26.15 8.28
C SER A 399 7.07 -26.36 6.80
N VAL A 400 8.19 -25.79 6.34
CA VAL A 400 8.67 -25.96 4.96
C VAL A 400 8.84 -27.45 4.61
N GLU A 401 9.28 -28.26 5.57
CA GLU A 401 9.60 -29.68 5.41
C GLU A 401 8.34 -30.54 5.36
N ASN A 402 7.36 -30.28 6.22
CA ASN A 402 6.19 -31.15 6.38
C ASN A 402 4.97 -30.71 5.54
N PHE A 403 4.96 -29.49 4.99
CA PHE A 403 3.82 -28.92 4.27
C PHE A 403 3.37 -29.79 3.10
N LYS A 404 4.28 -30.10 2.16
CA LYS A 404 3.96 -30.94 0.98
C LYS A 404 3.61 -32.38 1.37
N PRO A 405 4.38 -33.08 2.24
CA PRO A 405 4.00 -34.40 2.72
C PRO A 405 2.62 -34.45 3.37
N PHE A 406 2.28 -33.47 4.21
CA PHE A 406 0.99 -33.38 4.88
C PHE A 406 -0.16 -33.27 3.88
N LEU A 407 -0.05 -32.36 2.92
CA LEU A 407 -1.05 -32.16 1.87
C LEU A 407 -1.21 -33.38 0.93
N LYS A 408 -0.21 -34.26 0.84
CA LYS A 408 -0.33 -35.55 0.13
C LYS A 408 -1.15 -36.57 0.92
N LYS A 409 -1.15 -36.49 2.26
CA LYS A 409 -1.86 -37.41 3.16
C LYS A 409 -3.33 -37.04 3.33
N LYS A 410 -3.64 -35.74 3.37
CA LYS A 410 -5.01 -35.23 3.54
C LYS A 410 -5.66 -34.93 2.20
N LYS A 411 -6.90 -35.39 1.99
CA LYS A 411 -7.62 -35.15 0.72
C LYS A 411 -8.07 -33.69 0.59
N HIS A 412 -8.40 -33.08 1.73
CA HIS A 412 -8.92 -31.72 1.87
C HIS A 412 -8.23 -31.08 3.06
N ALA A 413 -7.53 -29.97 2.84
CA ALA A 413 -6.91 -29.21 3.92
C ALA A 413 -7.23 -27.73 3.77
N LEU A 414 -7.69 -27.09 4.85
CA LEU A 414 -7.77 -25.64 4.94
C LEU A 414 -6.58 -25.14 5.75
N VAL A 415 -5.73 -24.31 5.14
CA VAL A 415 -4.47 -23.86 5.73
C VAL A 415 -4.50 -22.36 5.99
N MET A 416 -4.28 -21.95 7.24
CA MET A 416 -4.14 -20.54 7.63
C MET A 416 -2.67 -20.13 7.66
N PHE A 417 -2.32 -19.13 6.85
CA PHE A 417 -1.02 -18.46 6.86
C PHE A 417 -1.13 -17.20 7.73
N HIS A 418 -0.37 -17.15 8.83
CA HIS A 418 -0.52 -16.13 9.87
C HIS A 418 0.81 -15.54 10.34
N ALA A 419 0.72 -14.47 11.12
CA ALA A 419 1.81 -13.93 11.92
C ALA A 419 1.36 -13.76 13.39
N PRO A 420 2.21 -13.97 14.41
CA PRO A 420 1.81 -13.86 15.82
C PRO A 420 1.30 -12.46 16.22
N TRP A 421 1.85 -11.41 15.63
CA TRP A 421 1.49 -10.00 15.89
C TRP A 421 0.25 -9.51 15.13
N CYS A 422 -0.32 -10.34 14.24
CA CYS A 422 -1.46 -9.95 13.41
C CYS A 422 -2.78 -10.02 14.19
N GLY A 423 -3.40 -8.87 14.46
CA GLY A 423 -4.68 -8.77 15.19
C GLY A 423 -5.82 -9.57 14.55
N HIS A 424 -5.97 -9.49 13.22
CA HIS A 424 -6.96 -10.28 12.48
C HIS A 424 -6.74 -11.79 12.59
N CYS A 425 -5.49 -12.21 12.77
CA CYS A 425 -5.12 -13.61 12.98
C CYS A 425 -5.50 -14.03 14.38
N LYS A 426 -5.17 -13.22 15.40
CA LYS A 426 -5.56 -13.46 16.80
C LYS A 426 -7.07 -13.65 16.94
N MET A 427 -7.88 -12.88 16.23
CA MET A 427 -9.35 -13.03 16.22
C MET A 427 -9.84 -14.30 15.52
N ALA A 428 -9.18 -14.73 14.43
CA ALA A 428 -9.60 -15.90 13.65
C ALA A 428 -9.14 -17.23 14.27
N LYS A 429 -8.08 -17.23 15.09
CA LYS A 429 -7.49 -18.45 15.68
C LYS A 429 -8.49 -19.30 16.46
N PRO A 430 -9.28 -18.77 17.44
CA PRO A 430 -10.22 -19.59 18.21
C PRO A 430 -11.26 -20.26 17.31
N GLU A 431 -11.84 -19.50 16.39
CA GLU A 431 -12.85 -19.99 15.43
C GLU A 431 -12.28 -21.07 14.49
N PHE A 432 -11.00 -20.97 14.14
CA PHE A 432 -10.31 -21.94 13.30
C PHE A 432 -9.95 -23.23 14.06
N GLN A 433 -9.62 -23.10 15.36
CA GLN A 433 -9.41 -24.25 16.26
C GLN A 433 -10.71 -25.01 16.49
N ASP A 434 -11.82 -24.32 16.75
CA ASP A 434 -13.12 -24.97 16.91
C ASP A 434 -13.58 -25.66 15.63
N ALA A 435 -13.24 -25.10 14.47
CA ALA A 435 -13.52 -25.71 13.17
C ALA A 435 -12.68 -26.98 12.94
N ALA A 436 -11.43 -26.98 13.38
CA ALA A 436 -10.54 -28.15 13.35
C ALA A 436 -11.09 -29.28 14.22
N GLU A 437 -11.50 -28.95 15.44
CA GLU A 437 -12.11 -29.88 16.41
C GLU A 437 -13.35 -30.56 15.81
N GLN A 438 -14.19 -29.81 15.09
CA GLN A 438 -15.42 -30.34 14.50
C GLN A 438 -15.18 -31.38 13.38
N VAL A 439 -14.00 -31.40 12.76
CA VAL A 439 -13.68 -32.34 11.66
C VAL A 439 -12.60 -33.35 12.03
N LYS A 440 -12.18 -33.41 13.29
CA LYS A 440 -11.06 -34.25 13.75
C LYS A 440 -11.23 -35.75 13.42
N ASP A 441 -12.47 -36.24 13.45
CA ASP A 441 -12.80 -37.63 13.16
C ASP A 441 -12.91 -37.95 11.66
N ASP A 442 -12.84 -36.96 10.77
CA ASP A 442 -12.80 -37.20 9.32
C ASP A 442 -11.34 -37.36 8.85
N PRO A 443 -10.90 -38.58 8.51
CA PRO A 443 -9.51 -38.83 8.12
C PRO A 443 -9.11 -38.10 6.83
N LYS A 444 -10.08 -37.68 6.01
CA LYS A 444 -9.87 -37.02 4.71
C LYS A 444 -9.69 -35.51 4.83
N MET A 445 -10.16 -34.91 5.92
CA MET A 445 -10.13 -33.47 6.15
C MET A 445 -9.07 -33.08 7.19
N ALA A 446 -8.60 -31.84 7.11
CA ALA A 446 -7.77 -31.25 8.14
C ALA A 446 -7.80 -29.72 8.10
N PHE A 447 -7.53 -29.13 9.24
CA PHE A 447 -7.17 -27.73 9.41
C PHE A 447 -5.69 -27.66 9.76
N ALA A 448 -4.99 -26.69 9.18
CA ALA A 448 -3.57 -26.52 9.40
C ALA A 448 -3.18 -25.03 9.45
N ALA A 449 -2.05 -24.73 10.06
CA ALA A 449 -1.53 -23.38 10.19
C ALA A 449 -0.05 -23.31 9.80
N VAL A 450 0.37 -22.20 9.20
CA VAL A 450 1.78 -21.89 8.90
C VAL A 450 2.10 -20.54 9.50
N ASP A 451 3.11 -20.49 10.36
CA ASP A 451 3.66 -19.24 10.87
C ASP A 451 4.63 -18.64 9.83
N CYS A 452 4.20 -17.58 9.15
CA CYS A 452 5.00 -16.93 8.12
C CYS A 452 6.17 -16.10 8.66
N THR A 453 6.23 -15.86 9.98
CA THR A 453 7.41 -15.26 10.61
C THR A 453 8.55 -16.27 10.77
N LYS A 454 8.22 -17.57 10.89
CA LYS A 454 9.19 -18.68 10.92
C LYS A 454 9.46 -19.26 9.53
N HIS A 455 8.45 -19.30 8.66
CA HIS A 455 8.49 -19.96 7.34
C HIS A 455 8.20 -18.99 6.18
N SER A 456 8.89 -17.85 6.17
CA SER A 456 8.69 -16.78 5.18
C SER A 456 8.83 -17.24 3.73
N SER A 457 9.80 -18.11 3.43
CA SER A 457 10.03 -18.67 2.09
C SER A 457 8.86 -19.51 1.58
N LEU A 458 8.24 -20.31 2.45
CA LEU A 458 7.02 -21.07 2.12
C LEU A 458 5.87 -20.12 1.82
N CYS A 459 5.64 -19.13 2.68
CA CYS A 459 4.55 -18.15 2.51
C CYS A 459 4.71 -17.32 1.24
N GLN A 460 5.92 -16.92 0.89
CA GLN A 460 6.21 -16.24 -0.38
C GLN A 460 5.95 -17.17 -1.58
N THR A 461 6.39 -18.43 -1.50
CA THR A 461 6.20 -19.41 -2.58
C THR A 461 4.72 -19.70 -2.85
N VAL A 462 3.88 -19.68 -1.81
CA VAL A 462 2.42 -19.89 -1.96
C VAL A 462 1.63 -18.59 -2.21
N GLY A 463 2.32 -17.44 -2.37
CA GLY A 463 1.71 -16.16 -2.74
C GLY A 463 0.95 -15.46 -1.60
N VAL A 464 1.40 -15.60 -0.36
CA VAL A 464 0.83 -14.87 0.79
C VAL A 464 1.34 -13.44 0.80
N THR A 465 0.44 -12.47 0.63
CA THR A 465 0.75 -11.02 0.60
C THR A 465 0.23 -10.25 1.82
N GLY A 466 -0.55 -10.89 2.69
CA GLY A 466 -1.11 -10.32 3.91
C GLY A 466 -1.58 -11.40 4.87
N TYR A 467 -1.99 -11.01 6.08
CA TYR A 467 -2.38 -11.96 7.13
C TYR A 467 -3.76 -11.64 7.74
N PRO A 468 -4.58 -12.66 8.10
CA PRO A 468 -4.41 -14.05 7.72
C PRO A 468 -4.81 -14.27 6.26
N THR A 469 -4.01 -15.02 5.51
CA THR A 469 -4.43 -15.62 4.23
C THR A 469 -4.80 -17.06 4.49
N ILE A 470 -5.98 -17.49 4.06
CA ILE A 470 -6.45 -18.86 4.27
C ILE A 470 -6.64 -19.49 2.89
N LYS A 471 -6.04 -20.65 2.67
CA LYS A 471 -6.06 -21.34 1.38
C LYS A 471 -6.50 -22.78 1.55
N TYR A 472 -7.32 -23.26 0.62
CA TYR A 472 -7.72 -24.64 0.53
C TYR A 472 -6.83 -25.41 -0.45
N TYR A 473 -6.45 -26.61 -0.03
CA TYR A 473 -5.65 -27.55 -0.78
C TYR A 473 -6.41 -28.87 -0.93
N SER A 474 -6.40 -29.40 -2.15
CA SER A 474 -6.93 -30.73 -2.44
C SER A 474 -5.87 -31.64 -3.02
N TYR A 475 -5.82 -32.88 -2.54
CA TYR A 475 -4.94 -33.91 -3.10
C TYR A 475 -5.13 -34.09 -4.61
N TYR A 476 -6.37 -33.97 -5.10
CA TYR A 476 -6.75 -34.21 -6.50
C TYR A 476 -6.39 -33.06 -7.43
N ASN A 477 -6.13 -31.87 -6.90
CA ASN A 477 -5.82 -30.69 -7.69
C ASN A 477 -4.56 -30.00 -7.13
N ARG A 478 -3.41 -30.57 -7.50
CA ARG A 478 -2.09 -30.19 -6.97
C ARG A 478 -1.56 -28.85 -7.50
N GLU A 479 -2.20 -28.28 -8.52
CA GLU A 479 -1.71 -27.09 -9.23
C GLU A 479 -2.50 -25.81 -8.89
N SER A 480 -3.62 -25.89 -8.16
CA SER A 480 -4.37 -24.72 -7.71
C SER A 480 -4.80 -24.86 -6.25
N ASN A 481 -4.21 -24.04 -5.39
CA ASN A 481 -4.84 -23.72 -4.10
C ASN A 481 -5.95 -22.69 -4.34
N ILE A 482 -7.00 -22.75 -3.54
CA ILE A 482 -8.16 -21.86 -3.65
C ILE A 482 -8.16 -20.94 -2.44
N ASP A 483 -8.18 -19.64 -2.67
CA ASP A 483 -8.29 -18.67 -1.58
C ASP A 483 -9.64 -18.77 -0.89
N TYR A 484 -9.62 -18.76 0.44
CA TYR A 484 -10.82 -18.69 1.26
C TYR A 484 -11.18 -17.23 1.51
N SER A 485 -12.31 -16.81 0.96
CA SER A 485 -12.89 -15.47 1.12
C SER A 485 -14.14 -15.44 2.01
N GLY A 486 -14.51 -16.58 2.61
CA GLY A 486 -15.69 -16.69 3.48
C GLY A 486 -15.51 -16.04 4.86
N GLU A 487 -16.57 -16.08 5.67
CA GLU A 487 -16.55 -15.55 7.03
C GLU A 487 -15.48 -16.21 7.91
N ARG A 488 -14.77 -15.44 8.74
CA ARG A 488 -13.73 -16.00 9.63
C ARG A 488 -14.33 -16.51 10.95
N LYS A 489 -15.39 -17.30 10.81
CA LYS A 489 -16.14 -17.95 11.89
C LYS A 489 -16.14 -19.45 11.68
N ARG A 490 -16.29 -20.22 12.76
CA ARG A 490 -16.32 -21.69 12.75
C ARG A 490 -17.25 -22.25 11.68
N SER A 491 -18.47 -21.71 11.60
CA SER A 491 -19.49 -22.10 10.62
C SER A 491 -18.99 -21.96 9.19
N GLY A 492 -18.45 -20.80 8.82
CA GLY A 492 -17.93 -20.53 7.48
C GLY A 492 -16.82 -21.46 7.07
N PHE A 493 -15.85 -21.67 7.97
CA PHE A 493 -14.72 -22.56 7.71
C PHE A 493 -15.16 -24.01 7.45
N VAL A 494 -16.02 -24.56 8.31
CA VAL A 494 -16.51 -25.93 8.20
C VAL A 494 -17.41 -26.09 6.98
N ALA A 495 -18.33 -25.15 6.74
CA ALA A 495 -19.23 -25.18 5.59
C ALA A 495 -18.43 -25.16 4.28
N PHE A 496 -17.42 -24.31 4.19
CA PHE A 496 -16.55 -24.23 3.04
C PHE A 496 -15.76 -25.53 2.82
N LEU A 497 -15.10 -26.05 3.86
CA LEU A 497 -14.30 -27.27 3.73
C LEU A 497 -15.18 -28.47 3.30
N LYS A 498 -16.40 -28.58 3.87
CA LYS A 498 -17.38 -29.59 3.46
C LYS A 498 -17.85 -29.39 2.02
N LYS A 499 -18.20 -28.16 1.61
CA LYS A 499 -18.59 -27.83 0.23
C LYS A 499 -17.51 -28.24 -0.77
N MET A 500 -16.25 -27.89 -0.49
CA MET A 500 -15.11 -28.25 -1.33
C MET A 500 -14.87 -29.76 -1.39
N SER A 501 -15.09 -30.48 -0.29
CA SER A 501 -15.01 -31.93 -0.27
C SER A 501 -16.07 -32.60 -1.15
N LEU A 502 -17.29 -32.06 -1.19
CA LEU A 502 -18.39 -32.59 -2.01
C LEU A 502 -18.17 -32.28 -3.49
N ALA A 503 -17.71 -31.08 -3.82
CA ALA A 503 -17.36 -30.69 -5.18
C ALA A 503 -16.27 -31.58 -5.81
N SER A 504 -15.40 -32.16 -4.99
CA SER A 504 -14.36 -33.09 -5.46
C SER A 504 -14.86 -34.50 -5.81
N LYS A 505 -16.08 -34.88 -5.41
CA LYS A 505 -16.66 -36.22 -5.64
C LYS A 505 -17.47 -36.33 -6.94
N GLY A 506 -17.83 -35.21 -7.57
CA GLY A 506 -18.61 -35.18 -8.82
C GLY A 506 -17.75 -34.75 -10.01
N ASN A 507 -17.66 -35.60 -11.04
CA ASN A 507 -17.07 -35.22 -12.32
C ASN A 507 -18.06 -34.33 -13.09
N GLN A 508 -17.60 -33.17 -13.58
CA GLN A 508 -18.23 -32.27 -14.57
C GLN A 508 -19.71 -31.89 -14.34
N ASN A 509 -19.96 -30.77 -13.65
CA ASN A 509 -21.03 -29.77 -13.90
C ASN A 509 -21.44 -29.05 -12.61
N VAL A 510 -20.57 -28.18 -12.07
CA VAL A 510 -21.00 -27.04 -11.26
C VAL A 510 -20.01 -25.91 -11.53
N LYS A 511 -20.25 -25.21 -12.64
CA LYS A 511 -19.62 -23.92 -12.96
C LYS A 511 -20.74 -22.94 -13.28
N GLU A 512 -21.52 -22.62 -12.27
CA GLU A 512 -22.29 -21.38 -12.21
C GLU A 512 -22.58 -21.13 -10.73
N GLU A 513 -22.43 -19.87 -10.33
CA GLU A 513 -22.34 -19.34 -8.96
C GLU A 513 -20.98 -19.54 -8.24
N LEU A 514 -19.96 -18.91 -8.81
CA LEU A 514 -18.89 -18.23 -8.07
C LEU A 514 -18.82 -16.78 -8.54
#